data_AF-A0A4R1YHC7-F1
#
_entry.id   AF-A0A4R1YHC7-F1
#
_cell.length_a   1.000
_cell.length_b   1.000
_cell.length_c   1.000
_cell.angle_alpha   90.00
_cell.angle_beta   90.00
_cell.angle_gamma   90.00
#
_symmetry.space_group_name_H-M   'P 1'
#
loop_
_entity.id
_entity.type
_entity.pdbx_description
1 polymer ?
#
loop_
_entity_poly.entity_id
_entity_poly.type
_entity_poly.pdbx_seq_one_letter_code
_entity_poly.pdbx_strand_id
1 'polypeptide(L)'
;MSRKQFSRHDAPLDSDDLRKCHVVLDAICEEFGIEPGSEEADRVAAITIELYQQGVRDVGHLKHIVDAARGLDLNRDGTKA
;
A
#
# COMPACT_ATOMS: atom_id res chain seq x y z
N MET A 1 9.20 4.41 34.30
CA MET A 1 9.72 4.05 32.97
C MET A 1 8.56 4.00 32.00
N SER A 2 8.21 5.12 31.35
CA SER A 2 7.15 5.15 30.36
C SER A 2 7.56 4.28 29.17
N ARG A 3 6.82 3.20 28.91
CA ARG A 3 6.96 2.46 27.64
C ARG A 3 6.59 3.44 26.54
N LYS A 4 7.60 4.01 25.91
CA LYS A 4 7.45 4.83 24.71
C LYS A 4 6.88 3.87 23.67
N GLN A 5 5.57 3.97 23.44
CA GLN A 5 4.91 3.25 22.37
C GLN A 5 5.46 3.84 21.07
N PHE A 6 6.58 3.32 20.59
CA PHE A 6 6.98 3.57 19.21
C PHE A 6 5.82 3.06 18.38
N SER A 7 5.15 3.96 17.67
CA SER A 7 4.19 3.58 16.65
C SER A 7 4.91 2.58 15.77
N ARG A 8 4.36 1.36 15.61
CA ARG A 8 4.97 0.31 14.77
C ARG A 8 5.13 0.74 13.31
N HIS A 9 4.54 1.88 12.95
CA HIS A 9 4.78 2.62 11.72
C HIS A 9 6.27 2.89 11.46
N ASP A 10 7.07 3.17 12.50
CA ASP A 10 8.50 3.47 12.36
C ASP A 10 9.40 2.22 12.36
N ALA A 11 8.81 1.02 12.41
CA ALA A 11 9.60 -0.20 12.35
C ALA A 11 10.13 -0.42 10.92
N PRO A 12 11.43 -0.71 10.74
CA PRO A 12 11.98 -1.07 9.43
C PRO A 12 11.24 -2.29 8.88
N LEU A 13 10.91 -2.25 7.58
CA LEU A 13 10.42 -3.43 6.88
C LEU A 13 11.59 -4.38 6.64
N ASP A 14 11.40 -5.64 7.02
CA ASP A 14 12.33 -6.70 6.65
C ASP A 14 12.05 -7.23 5.23
N SER A 15 12.85 -8.19 4.79
CA SER A 15 12.69 -8.78 3.45
C SER A 15 11.37 -9.53 3.26
N ASP A 16 10.82 -10.11 4.32
CA ASP A 16 9.56 -10.87 4.24
C ASP A 16 8.35 -9.93 4.21
N ASP A 17 8.44 -8.83 4.95
CA ASP A 17 7.52 -7.71 4.90
C ASP A 17 7.48 -7.11 3.48
N LEU A 18 8.64 -6.81 2.89
CA LEU A 18 8.72 -6.29 1.52
C LEU A 18 8.19 -7.28 0.49
N ARG A 19 8.44 -8.58 0.66
CA ARG A 19 7.88 -9.62 -0.22
C ARG A 19 6.36 -9.62 -0.20
N LYS A 20 5.73 -9.46 0.97
CA LYS A 20 4.26 -9.40 1.09
C LYS A 20 3.69 -8.15 0.41
N CYS A 21 4.33 -6.99 0.61
CA CYS A 21 3.93 -5.75 -0.07
C CYS A 21 4.04 -5.90 -1.59
N HIS A 22 5.11 -6.52 -2.08
CA HIS A 22 5.32 -6.76 -3.51
C HIS A 22 4.24 -7.67 -4.10
N VAL A 23 3.84 -8.74 -3.40
CA VAL A 23 2.74 -9.63 -3.84
C VAL A 23 1.42 -8.87 -3.99
N VAL A 24 1.13 -7.92 -3.10
CA VAL A 24 -0.08 -7.08 -3.22
C VAL A 24 0.02 -6.14 -4.41
N LEU A 25 1.17 -5.47 -4.57
CA LEU A 25 1.43 -4.58 -5.70
C LEU A 25 1.25 -5.32 -7.04
N ASP A 26 1.91 -6.47 -7.21
CA ASP A 26 1.82 -7.27 -8.43
C ASP A 26 0.37 -7.67 -8.72
N ALA A 27 -0.35 -8.17 -7.70
CA ALA A 27 -1.74 -8.60 -7.87
C ALA A 27 -2.65 -7.47 -8.32
N ILE A 28 -2.45 -6.24 -7.81
CA ILE A 28 -3.23 -5.06 -8.22
C ILE A 28 -2.81 -4.60 -9.62
N CYS A 29 -1.51 -4.57 -9.91
CA CYS A 29 -1.03 -4.18 -11.23
C CYS A 29 -1.54 -5.12 -12.32
N GLU A 30 -1.51 -6.44 -12.08
CA GLU A 30 -2.05 -7.45 -12.99
C GLU A 30 -3.58 -7.32 -13.15
N GLU A 31 -4.31 -7.15 -12.05
CA GLU A 31 -5.78 -7.08 -12.07
C GLU A 31 -6.30 -5.84 -12.82
N PHE A 32 -5.62 -4.71 -12.70
CA PHE A 32 -6.03 -3.44 -13.30
C PHE A 32 -5.26 -3.06 -14.57
N GLY A 33 -4.33 -3.91 -15.03
CA GLY A 33 -3.50 -3.64 -16.20
C GLY A 33 -2.60 -2.41 -16.04
N ILE A 34 -2.12 -2.16 -14.82
CA ILE A 34 -1.24 -1.02 -14.52
C ILE A 34 0.17 -1.37 -14.98
N GLU A 35 0.77 -0.48 -15.77
CA GLU A 35 2.14 -0.68 -16.25
C GLU A 35 3.14 -0.62 -15.07
N PRO A 36 4.04 -1.62 -14.92
CA PRO A 36 5.08 -1.58 -13.90
C PRO A 36 5.98 -0.34 -14.05
N GLY A 37 6.23 0.36 -12.94
CA GLY A 37 7.02 1.59 -12.94
C GLY A 37 6.29 2.83 -13.48
N SER A 38 4.99 2.73 -13.78
CA SER A 38 4.15 3.91 -13.96
C SER A 38 3.94 4.65 -12.64
N GLU A 39 3.59 5.94 -12.71
CA GLU A 39 3.24 6.73 -11.51
C GLU A 39 2.13 6.07 -10.69
N GLU A 40 1.23 5.36 -11.36
CA GLU A 40 0.15 4.66 -10.70
C GLU A 40 0.62 3.42 -9.96
N ALA A 41 1.55 2.64 -10.53
CA ALA A 41 2.19 1.53 -9.83
C ALA A 41 2.97 2.03 -8.61
N ASP A 42 3.70 3.14 -8.73
CA ASP A 42 4.42 3.76 -7.63
C ASP A 42 3.48 4.23 -6.51
N ARG A 43 2.32 4.80 -6.87
CA ARG A 43 1.26 5.16 -5.92
C ARG A 43 0.71 3.95 -5.18
N VAL A 44 0.36 2.88 -5.90
CA VAL A 44 -0.12 1.62 -5.29
C VAL A 44 0.93 1.05 -4.34
N ALA A 45 2.21 1.08 -4.72
CA ALA A 45 3.31 0.61 -3.89
C ALA A 45 3.43 1.42 -2.59
N ALA A 46 3.35 2.75 -2.68
CA ALA A 46 3.41 3.64 -1.53
C ALA A 46 2.25 3.39 -0.55
N ILE A 47 1.01 3.31 -1.06
CA ILE A 47 -0.18 3.02 -0.25
C ILE A 47 -0.04 1.66 0.44
N THR A 48 0.44 0.65 -0.29
CA THR A 48 0.65 -0.71 0.24
C THR A 48 1.64 -0.70 1.41
N ILE A 49 2.78 -0.04 1.26
CA ILE A 49 3.81 0.08 2.29
C ILE A 49 3.25 0.81 3.53
N GLU A 50 2.56 1.92 3.32
CA GLU A 50 2.00 2.73 4.40
C GLU A 50 0.98 1.94 5.24
N LEU A 51 0.03 1.26 4.59
CA LEU A 51 -0.98 0.44 5.27
C LEU A 51 -0.35 -0.75 6.02
N TYR A 52 0.68 -1.35 5.44
CA TYR A 52 1.42 -2.43 6.09
C TYR A 52 2.16 -1.95 7.36
N GLN A 53 2.77 -0.77 7.29
CA GLN A 53 3.40 -0.10 8.44
C GLN A 53 2.38 0.29 9.51
N GLN A 54 1.15 0.66 9.13
CA GLN A 54 0.04 0.92 10.06
C GLN A 54 -0.50 -0.35 10.74
N GLY A 55 -0.11 -1.54 10.27
CA GLY A 55 -0.37 -2.81 10.94
C GLY A 55 -1.23 -3.80 10.16
N VAL A 56 -1.58 -3.52 8.90
CA VAL A 56 -2.33 -4.45 8.05
C VAL A 56 -1.38 -5.52 7.50
N ARG A 57 -1.23 -6.64 8.24
CA ARG A 57 -0.25 -7.70 7.92
C ARG A 57 -0.80 -8.86 7.11
N ASP A 58 -2.13 -9.00 7.04
CA ASP A 58 -2.77 -9.98 6.19
C ASP A 58 -2.78 -9.50 4.73
N VAL A 59 -2.27 -10.32 3.82
CA VAL A 59 -2.08 -9.96 2.40
C VAL A 59 -3.43 -9.74 1.70
N GLY A 60 -4.44 -10.55 2.01
CA GLY A 60 -5.76 -10.42 1.41
C GLY A 60 -6.46 -9.12 1.84
N HIS A 61 -6.39 -8.83 3.14
CA HIS A 61 -6.93 -7.59 3.70
C HIS A 61 -6.17 -6.36 3.20
N LEU A 62 -4.84 -6.44 3.12
CA LEU A 62 -4.01 -5.37 2.59
C LEU A 62 -4.40 -5.06 1.14
N LYS A 63 -4.52 -6.07 0.28
CA LYS A 63 -4.98 -5.90 -1.09
C LYS A 63 -6.33 -5.20 -1.16
N HIS A 64 -7.30 -5.64 -0.36
CA HIS A 64 -8.65 -5.06 -0.36
C HIS A 64 -8.67 -3.58 0.02
N ILE A 65 -7.88 -3.18 1.03
CA ILE A 65 -7.81 -1.78 1.45
C ILE A 65 -7.05 -0.94 0.42
N VAL A 66 -5.94 -1.45 -0.14
CA VAL A 66 -5.16 -0.74 -1.17
C VAL A 66 -6.02 -0.49 -2.41
N ASP A 67 -6.79 -1.49 -2.86
CA ASP A 67 -7.72 -1.36 -3.99
C ASP A 67 -8.75 -0.24 -3.74
N ALA A 68 -9.38 -0.25 -2.56
CA ALA A 68 -10.31 0.81 -2.18
C ALA A 68 -9.64 2.19 -2.11
N ALA A 69 -8.46 2.29 -1.50
CA ALA A 69 -7.72 3.55 -1.32
C ALA A 69 -7.26 4.14 -2.66
N ARG A 70 -6.74 3.30 -3.55
CA ARG A 70 -6.38 3.68 -4.92
C ARG A 70 -7.57 4.33 -5.65
N GLY A 71 -8.75 3.72 -5.56
CA GLY A 71 -9.97 4.26 -6.18
C GLY A 71 -10.42 5.61 -5.59
N LEU A 72 -10.14 5.88 -4.31
CA LEU A 72 -10.42 7.18 -3.70
C LEU A 72 -9.49 8.27 -4.25
N ASP A 73 -8.23 7.98 -4.51
CA ASP A 73 -7.28 8.94 -5.07
C ASP A 73 -7.51 9.21 -6.57
N LEU A 74 -7.95 8.22 -7.36
CA LEU A 74 -8.36 8.46 -8.75
C LEU A 74 -9.55 9.43 -8.86
N ASN A 75 -10.46 9.42 -7.88
CA ASN A 75 -11.56 10.38 -7.82
C ASN A 75 -11.12 11.79 -7.39
N ARG A 76 -9.96 11.92 -6.73
CA ARG A 76 -9.43 13.20 -6.24
C ARG A 76 -8.82 14.05 -7.36
N ASP A 77 -8.39 13.45 -8.46
CA ASP A 77 -7.91 14.16 -9.66
C ASP A 77 -9.08 14.68 -10.54
N GLY A 78 -10.32 14.27 -10.23
CA GLY A 78 -11.54 14.55 -11.00
C GLY A 78 -12.31 15.83 -10.62
N THR A 79 -11.65 16.91 -10.20
CA THR A 79 -12.33 18.23 -10.12
C THR A 79 -11.43 19.36 -10.58
N LYS A 80 -11.27 19.46 -11.90
CA LYS A 80 -11.13 20.75 -12.56
C LYS A 80 -12.37 20.97 -13.41
N ALA A 81 -13.32 21.75 -12.86
CA ALA A 81 -14.37 22.42 -13.61
C ALA A 81 -13.90 23.84 -13.93
#